data_AF-A0AA88JB30-F1
#
_entry.id   AF-A0AA88JB30-F1
#
_cell.length_a   1.000
_cell.length_b   1.000
_cell.length_c   1.000
_cell.angle_alpha   90.00
_cell.angle_beta   90.00
_cell.angle_gamma   90.00
#
_symmetry.space_group_name_H-M   'P 1'
#
loop_
_entity.id
_entity.type
_entity.pdbx_description
1 polymer ?
#
loop_
_entity_poly.entity_id
_entity_poly.type
_entity_poly.pdbx_seq_one_letter_code
_entity_poly.pdbx_strand_id
1 'polypeptide(L)'
;MDEVCVFVKYNGQWDGTLRYVGGEMKGILVPETATYVGLIELVRSAIGIRGPAKTIVMRYGVEPGMPLVRIQCDADVKFYI
;
A
#
# COMPACT_ATOMS: atom_id res chain seq x y z
N MET A 1 -17.08 -4.60 -12.53
CA MET A 1 -15.81 -5.14 -12.01
C MET A 1 -15.61 -4.39 -10.72
N ASP A 2 -15.66 -5.10 -9.60
CA ASP A 2 -15.73 -4.44 -8.29
C ASP A 2 -14.34 -3.89 -7.93
N GLU A 3 -14.33 -2.66 -7.41
CA GLU A 3 -13.14 -1.90 -7.07
C GLU A 3 -13.25 -1.39 -5.64
N VAL A 4 -12.15 -1.50 -4.89
CA VAL A 4 -12.04 -1.00 -3.52
C VAL A 4 -11.21 0.28 -3.53
N CYS A 5 -11.69 1.29 -2.81
CA CYS A 5 -10.93 2.53 -2.60
C CYS A 5 -9.89 2.31 -1.49
N VAL A 6 -8.62 2.43 -1.85
CA VAL A 6 -7.48 2.26 -0.95
C VAL A 6 -6.76 3.59 -0.74
N PHE A 7 -6.44 3.93 0.51
CA PHE A 7 -5.66 5.12 0.85
C PHE A 7 -4.19 4.76 1.06
N VAL A 8 -3.32 5.29 0.20
CA VAL A 8 -1.87 5.09 0.26
C VAL A 8 -1.23 6.29 0.95
N LYS A 9 -0.48 6.04 2.02
CA LYS A 9 0.36 7.05 2.68
C LYS A 9 1.83 6.90 2.25
N TYR A 10 2.49 8.01 1.90
CA TYR A 10 3.87 8.03 1.39
C TYR A 10 4.61 9.32 1.81
N ASN A 11 5.91 9.46 1.53
CA ASN A 11 6.75 10.62 1.91
C ASN A 11 6.75 11.00 3.41
N GLY A 12 6.51 10.02 4.28
CA GLY A 12 6.46 10.16 5.73
C GLY A 12 7.31 9.08 6.38
N GLN A 13 7.02 8.76 7.63
CA GLN A 13 7.78 7.76 8.39
C GLN A 13 6.88 6.98 9.34
N TRP A 14 7.26 5.75 9.63
CA TRP A 14 6.67 4.99 10.72
C TRP A 14 7.32 5.42 12.03
N ASP A 15 6.53 5.82 13.02
CA ASP A 15 7.04 6.09 14.37
C ASP A 15 7.22 4.79 15.17
N GLY A 16 7.80 4.89 16.37
CA GLY A 16 8.02 3.75 17.27
C GLY A 16 6.73 3.07 17.77
N THR A 17 5.56 3.63 17.46
CA THR A 17 4.23 3.07 17.78
C THR A 17 3.54 2.44 16.58
N LEU A 18 4.28 2.23 15.48
CA LEU A 18 3.76 1.66 14.23
C LEU A 18 2.68 2.53 13.58
N ARG A 19 2.68 3.84 13.87
CA ARG A 19 1.82 4.81 13.20
C ARG A 19 2.60 5.48 12.08
N TYR A 20 1.94 5.63 10.94
CA TYR A 20 2.49 6.42 9.85
C TYR A 20 2.25 7.89 10.13
N VAL A 21 3.32 8.65 10.35
CA VAL A 21 3.29 10.06 10.72
C VAL A 21 3.93 10.93 9.64
N GLY A 22 3.35 12.11 9.44
CA GLY A 22 3.72 13.03 8.36
C GLY A 22 3.41 12.48 6.96
N GLY A 23 3.96 13.15 5.95
CA GLY A 23 3.85 12.76 4.55
C GLY A 23 2.51 13.11 3.89
N GLU A 24 2.24 12.42 2.79
CA GLU A 24 1.08 12.63 1.91
C GLU A 24 0.17 11.40 1.93
N MET A 25 -1.09 11.60 1.53
CA MET A 25 -2.06 10.53 1.34
C MET A 25 -2.73 10.68 -0.03
N LYS A 26 -2.93 9.55 -0.72
CA LYS A 26 -3.68 9.51 -1.97
C LYS A 26 -4.64 8.31 -2.00
N GLY A 27 -5.88 8.55 -2.38
CA GLY A 27 -6.85 7.50 -2.67
C GLY A 27 -6.61 6.92 -4.07
N ILE A 28 -6.65 5.60 -4.18
CA ILE A 28 -6.56 4.85 -5.44
C ILE A 28 -7.70 3.84 -5.52
N LEU A 29 -8.17 3.56 -6.72
CA LEU A 29 -9.10 2.46 -6.97
C LEU A 29 -8.29 1.21 -7.29
N VAL A 30 -8.56 0.12 -6.56
CA VAL A 30 -7.89 -1.17 -6.72
C VAL A 30 -8.95 -2.19 -7.10
N PRO A 31 -8.84 -2.84 -8.28
CA PRO A 31 -9.74 -3.94 -8.64
C PRO A 31 -9.65 -5.06 -7.61
N GLU A 32 -10.76 -5.68 -7.23
CA GLU A 32 -10.75 -6.83 -6.30
C GLU A 32 -9.93 -8.01 -6.85
N THR A 33 -9.77 -8.09 -8.17
CA THR A 33 -8.95 -9.10 -8.86
C THR A 33 -7.47 -8.72 -8.96
N ALA A 34 -7.02 -7.62 -8.35
CA ALA A 34 -5.64 -7.16 -8.46
C ALA A 34 -4.64 -8.21 -7.96
N THR A 35 -3.52 -8.30 -8.68
CA THR A 35 -2.32 -9.05 -8.25
C THR A 35 -1.40 -8.12 -7.47
N TYR A 36 -0.41 -8.69 -6.80
CA TYR A 36 0.66 -7.93 -6.14
C TYR A 36 1.37 -6.97 -7.09
N VAL A 37 1.71 -7.45 -8.29
CA VAL A 37 2.36 -6.62 -9.32
C VAL A 37 1.42 -5.49 -9.76
N GLY A 38 0.14 -5.79 -10.00
CA GLY A 38 -0.85 -4.78 -10.38
C GLY A 38 -1.04 -3.70 -9.31
N LEU A 39 -1.10 -4.10 -8.03
CA LEU A 39 -1.17 -3.15 -6.92
C LEU A 39 0.07 -2.25 -6.86
N ILE A 40 1.27 -2.81 -7.02
CA ILE A 40 2.53 -2.04 -7.06
C ILE A 40 2.52 -1.02 -8.20
N GLU A 41 2.05 -1.40 -9.39
CA GLU A 41 1.96 -0.51 -10.54
C GLU A 41 0.96 0.63 -10.32
N LEU A 42 -0.21 0.33 -9.74
CA LEU A 42 -1.20 1.34 -9.36
C LEU A 42 -0.62 2.33 -8.35
N VAL A 43 0.05 1.83 -7.31
CA VAL A 43 0.71 2.66 -6.31
C VAL A 43 1.80 3.53 -6.95
N ARG A 44 2.69 2.94 -7.77
CA ARG A 44 3.75 3.67 -8.50
C ARG A 44 3.19 4.82 -9.32
N SER A 45 2.15 4.53 -10.09
CA SER A 45 1.45 5.52 -10.91
C SER A 45 0.86 6.63 -10.04
N ALA A 46 0.18 6.27 -8.96
CA ALA A 46 -0.46 7.23 -8.06
C ALA A 46 0.54 8.17 -7.39
N ILE A 47 1.70 7.68 -6.94
CA ILE A 47 2.71 8.48 -6.23
C ILE A 47 3.82 9.03 -7.15
N GLY A 48 3.69 8.85 -8.47
CA GLY A 48 4.61 9.39 -9.47
C GLY A 48 6.02 8.78 -9.47
N ILE A 49 6.20 7.57 -8.91
CA ILE A 49 7.50 6.88 -8.96
C ILE A 49 7.68 6.26 -10.33
N ARG A 50 8.65 6.78 -11.09
CA ARG A 50 9.08 6.22 -12.38
C ARG A 50 10.25 5.26 -12.20
N GLY A 51 10.21 4.17 -12.95
CA GLY A 51 11.32 3.24 -13.11
C GLY A 51 11.29 2.06 -12.13
N PRO A 52 11.82 0.90 -12.56
CA PRO A 52 11.78 -0.34 -11.77
C PRO A 52 12.72 -0.33 -10.56
N ALA A 53 13.69 0.59 -10.51
CA ALA A 53 14.80 0.59 -9.57
C ALA A 53 14.44 0.95 -8.12
N LYS A 54 13.27 1.55 -7.87
CA LYS A 54 12.81 1.80 -6.50
C LYS A 54 11.96 0.64 -6.00
N THR A 55 12.52 -0.09 -5.03
CA THR A 55 11.80 -1.11 -4.26
C THR A 55 10.72 -0.42 -3.43
N ILE A 56 9.46 -0.76 -3.70
CA ILE A 56 8.33 -0.34 -2.84
C ILE A 56 8.11 -1.46 -1.82
N VAL A 57 8.04 -1.08 -0.55
CA VAL A 57 7.65 -1.98 0.53
C VAL A 57 6.31 -1.48 1.07
N MET A 58 5.25 -2.24 0.80
CA MET A 58 3.90 -1.93 1.26
C MET A 58 3.63 -2.62 2.59
N ARG A 59 3.00 -1.88 3.51
CA ARG A 59 2.58 -2.37 4.81
C ARG A 59 1.24 -1.76 5.20
N TYR A 60 0.38 -2.53 5.85
CA TYR A 60 -0.88 -2.06 6.40
C TYR A 60 -1.01 -2.47 7.87
N GLY A 61 -1.78 -1.69 8.64
CA GLY A 61 -2.13 -2.03 10.01
C GLY A 61 -3.56 -2.58 10.06
N VAL A 62 -3.77 -3.63 10.84
CA VAL A 62 -5.11 -4.20 11.09
C VAL A 62 -5.74 -3.53 12.30
N GLU A 63 -4.99 -3.41 13.39
CA GLU A 63 -5.42 -2.77 14.64
C GLU A 63 -4.32 -1.87 15.22
N PRO A 64 -4.67 -0.80 15.96
CA PRO A 64 -3.69 0.04 16.64
C PRO A 64 -2.82 -0.76 17.61
N GLY A 65 -1.49 -0.62 17.51
CA GLY A 65 -0.53 -1.29 18.38
C GLY A 65 -0.12 -2.69 17.92
N MET A 66 -0.75 -3.23 16.87
CA MET A 66 -0.35 -4.50 16.28
C MET A 66 0.77 -4.31 15.24
N PRO A 67 1.66 -5.31 15.06
CA PRO A 67 2.66 -5.31 13.99
C PRO A 67 2.03 -5.05 12.63
N LEU A 68 2.70 -4.22 11.82
CA LEU A 68 2.27 -3.97 10.45
C LEU A 68 2.44 -5.23 9.60
N VAL A 69 1.42 -5.55 8.82
CA VAL A 69 1.45 -6.68 7.90
C VAL A 69 2.04 -6.21 6.57
N ARG A 70 3.00 -6.96 6.05
CA ARG A 70 3.65 -6.67 4.76
C ARG A 70 2.86 -7.31 3.63
N ILE A 71 2.69 -6.57 2.53
CA ILE A 71 2.14 -7.10 1.28
C ILE A 71 3.31 -7.44 0.37
N GLN A 72 3.46 -8.71 -0.01
CA GLN A 72 4.60 -9.20 -0.80
C GLN A 72 4.22 -10.25 -1.85
N CYS A 73 2.99 -10.77 -1.83
CA CYS A 73 2.47 -11.70 -2.82
C CYS A 73 0.95 -11.51 -3.08
N ASP A 74 0.41 -12.20 -4.08
CA ASP A 74 -1.01 -12.11 -4.45
C ASP A 74 -1.94 -12.51 -3.32
N ALA A 75 -1.59 -13.50 -2.51
CA ALA A 75 -2.38 -13.91 -1.36
C ALA A 75 -2.48 -12.80 -0.30
N ASP A 76 -1.40 -12.04 -0.08
CA ASP A 76 -1.42 -10.91 0.85
C ASP A 76 -2.31 -9.78 0.33
N VAL A 77 -2.33 -9.56 -0.99
CA VAL A 77 -3.26 -8.60 -1.61
C VAL A 77 -4.68 -9.03 -1.31
N LYS A 78 -5.04 -10.30 -1.56
CA LYS A 78 -6.39 -10.82 -1.29
C LYS A 78 -6.83 -10.76 0.16
N PHE A 79 -5.89 -10.80 1.10
CA PHE A 79 -6.20 -10.60 2.51
C PHE A 79 -6.37 -9.11 2.86
N TYR A 80 -5.66 -8.24 2.15
CA TYR A 80 -5.64 -6.80 2.40
C TYR A 80 -6.85 -6.05 1.85
N ILE A 81 -7.25 -6.34 0.60
CA ILE A 81 -8.42 -5.75 -0.08
C ILE A 81 -9.69 -6.49 0.29
#